data_AF-A0A8B7A2Y5-F1
#
_entry.id   AF-A0A8B7A2Y5-F1
#
_cell.length_a   1.000
_cell.length_b   1.000
_cell.length_c   1.000
_cell.angle_alpha   90.00
_cell.angle_beta   90.00
_cell.angle_gamma   90.00
#
_symmetry.space_group_name_H-M   'P 1'
#
loop_
_entity.id
_entity.type
_entity.pdbx_description
1 polymer ?
#
loop_
_entity_poly.entity_id
_entity_poly.type
_entity_poly.pdbx_seq_one_letter_code
_entity_poly.pdbx_strand_id
1 'polypeptide(L)'
;MNGRVNYLITEEEINLTRGPSGLGFNIVGGTDQQYVSNDSGIYVSRIKENGAAALDGRLQEGDKILSVNGLDLKNLLHQDAVDLFRNAGYAVSLRVQRRLQVQNGPVGHRGEGEPSGIPIAMVLMPVFALTVVAVWTFVRYRQQLR
;
A
#
# COMPACT_ATOMS: atom_id res chain seq x y z
N MET A 1 3.23 -4.38 28.99
CA MET A 1 3.79 -3.10 28.50
C MET A 1 3.49 -3.04 27.01
N ASN A 2 2.52 -2.21 26.60
CA ASN A 2 2.04 -2.18 25.22
C ASN A 2 3.11 -1.52 24.33
N GLY A 3 3.68 -2.31 23.41
CA GLY A 3 4.67 -1.83 22.45
C GLY A 3 4.08 -0.68 21.63
N ARG A 4 4.77 0.46 21.63
CA ARG A 4 4.45 1.54 20.70
C ARG A 4 4.84 1.04 19.31
N VAL A 5 3.85 0.75 18.47
CA VAL A 5 4.09 0.49 17.05
C VAL A 5 4.68 1.77 16.47
N ASN A 6 5.90 1.71 15.96
CA ASN A 6 6.50 2.84 15.28
C ASN A 6 5.94 2.89 13.85
N TYR A 7 5.57 4.08 13.41
CA TYR A 7 5.11 4.32 12.05
C TYR A 7 6.09 5.26 11.37
N LEU A 8 6.48 4.93 10.14
CA LEU A 8 7.08 5.91 9.23
C LEU A 8 5.95 6.60 8.50
N ILE A 9 6.03 7.92 8.46
CA ILE A 9 5.15 8.75 7.67
C ILE A 9 5.92 9.12 6.42
N THR A 10 5.39 8.75 5.25
CA THR A 10 5.94 9.12 3.96
C THR A 10 4.96 10.02 3.23
N GLU A 11 5.48 11.07 2.59
CA GLU A 11 4.70 11.87 1.65
C GLU A 11 5.14 11.54 0.22
N GLU A 12 4.17 11.46 -0.68
CA GLU A 12 4.40 11.15 -2.10
C GLU A 12 3.56 12.08 -2.98
N GLU A 13 4.11 12.49 -4.11
CA GLU A 13 3.39 13.20 -5.16
C GLU A 13 2.99 12.24 -6.29
N ILE A 14 1.69 12.16 -6.55
CA ILE A 14 1.09 11.25 -7.52
C ILE A 14 0.38 12.08 -8.58
N ASN A 15 0.86 12.00 -9.80
CA ASN A 15 0.23 12.64 -10.96
C ASN A 15 -0.69 11.64 -11.65
N LEU A 16 -1.99 11.91 -11.63
CA LEU A 16 -3.00 11.10 -12.30
C LEU A 16 -3.56 11.83 -13.51
N THR A 17 -3.88 11.05 -14.54
CA THR A 17 -4.67 11.51 -15.68
C THR A 17 -6.09 11.00 -15.54
N ARG A 18 -7.07 11.90 -15.64
CA ARG A 18 -8.49 11.58 -15.49
C ARG A 18 -8.93 10.60 -16.59
N GLY A 19 -9.45 9.45 -16.19
CA GLY A 19 -10.04 8.48 -17.09
C GLY A 19 -11.52 8.75 -17.37
N PRO A 20 -12.16 7.90 -18.19
CA PRO A 20 -13.59 8.04 -18.53
C PRO A 20 -14.53 8.04 -17.32
N SER A 21 -14.13 7.34 -16.23
CA SER A 21 -14.89 7.27 -14.97
C SER A 21 -14.32 8.19 -13.87
N GLY A 22 -13.52 9.18 -14.24
CA GLY A 22 -12.87 10.11 -13.32
C GLY A 22 -11.49 9.64 -12.83
N LEU A 23 -11.14 9.98 -11.60
CA LEU A 23 -9.82 9.68 -11.01
C LEU A 23 -9.71 8.25 -10.47
N GLY A 24 -10.83 7.52 -10.33
CA GLY A 24 -10.80 6.10 -10.00
C GLY A 24 -10.61 5.76 -8.51
N PHE A 25 -11.02 6.64 -7.59
CA PHE A 25 -11.05 6.35 -6.16
C PHE A 25 -12.24 7.02 -5.47
N ASN A 26 -12.55 6.59 -4.25
CA ASN A 26 -13.53 7.20 -3.36
C ASN A 26 -12.81 7.88 -2.19
N ILE A 27 -13.41 8.94 -1.66
CA ILE A 27 -12.91 9.65 -0.48
C ILE A 27 -13.89 9.56 0.68
N VAL A 28 -13.36 9.70 1.89
CA VAL A 28 -14.08 9.91 3.17
C VAL A 28 -13.33 10.96 3.98
N GLY A 29 -13.90 11.42 5.09
CA GLY A 29 -13.29 12.48 5.89
C GLY A 29 -13.88 13.85 5.59
N GLY A 30 -13.28 14.87 6.19
CA GLY A 30 -13.81 16.23 6.25
C GLY A 30 -14.12 16.65 7.68
N THR A 31 -14.25 17.95 7.91
CA THR A 31 -14.55 18.52 9.24
C THR A 31 -15.93 18.13 9.76
N ASP A 32 -16.87 17.85 8.86
CA ASP A 32 -18.23 17.40 9.13
C ASP A 32 -18.36 15.87 9.20
N GLN A 33 -17.38 15.12 8.68
CA GLN A 33 -17.42 13.66 8.54
C GLN A 33 -16.09 13.04 8.93
N GLN A 34 -15.68 13.20 10.20
CA GLN A 34 -14.40 12.68 10.69
C GLN A 34 -14.30 11.17 10.51
N TYR A 35 -13.33 10.74 9.70
CA TYR A 35 -13.03 9.33 9.46
C TYR A 35 -12.04 8.77 10.50
N VAL A 36 -11.08 9.60 10.94
CA VAL A 36 -10.11 9.27 11.98
C VAL A 36 -10.36 10.19 13.17
N SER A 37 -10.41 9.64 14.39
CA SER A 37 -10.68 10.42 15.59
C SER A 37 -9.69 11.56 15.77
N ASN A 38 -10.20 12.79 15.96
CA ASN A 38 -9.43 14.02 16.08
C ASN A 38 -8.61 14.38 14.82
N ASP A 39 -9.02 13.91 13.64
CA ASP A 39 -8.39 14.27 12.37
C ASP A 39 -9.44 14.54 11.29
N SER A 40 -9.54 15.81 10.87
CA SER A 40 -10.48 16.30 9.86
C SER A 40 -9.95 16.17 8.41
N GLY A 41 -8.97 15.31 8.17
CA GLY A 41 -8.40 15.12 6.84
C GLY A 41 -9.27 14.33 5.87
N ILE A 42 -8.86 14.34 4.60
CA ILE A 42 -9.48 13.58 3.51
C ILE A 42 -8.67 12.30 3.27
N TYR A 43 -9.36 11.16 3.17
CA TYR A 43 -8.77 9.84 3.06
C TYR A 43 -9.32 9.08 1.87
N VAL A 44 -8.48 8.26 1.25
CA VAL A 44 -8.91 7.29 0.25
C VAL A 44 -9.61 6.14 0.96
N SER A 45 -10.90 5.94 0.71
CA SER A 45 -11.65 4.81 1.26
C SER A 45 -11.64 3.60 0.35
N ARG A 46 -11.54 3.81 -0.97
CA ARG A 46 -11.55 2.73 -1.95
C ARG A 46 -10.83 3.12 -3.23
N ILE A 47 -10.06 2.20 -3.80
CA ILE A 47 -9.55 2.29 -5.18
C ILE A 47 -10.51 1.55 -6.12
N LYS A 48 -10.97 2.21 -7.18
CA LYS A 48 -11.87 1.59 -8.17
C LYS A 48 -11.06 0.73 -9.14
N GLU A 49 -11.42 -0.54 -9.25
CA GLU A 49 -10.86 -1.45 -10.25
C GLU A 49 -10.92 -0.82 -11.65
N ASN A 50 -9.82 -0.97 -12.41
CA ASN A 50 -9.66 -0.40 -13.75
C ASN A 50 -9.79 1.14 -13.84
N GLY A 51 -9.87 1.84 -12.71
CA GLY A 51 -9.86 3.31 -12.65
C GLY A 51 -8.45 3.88 -12.83
N ALA A 52 -8.35 5.19 -13.09
CA ALA A 52 -7.06 5.86 -13.32
C ALA A 52 -6.06 5.64 -12.16
N ALA A 53 -6.51 5.78 -10.91
CA ALA A 53 -5.67 5.50 -9.74
C ALA A 53 -5.23 4.03 -9.63
N ALA A 54 -6.08 3.07 -10.00
CA ALA A 54 -5.73 1.64 -10.00
C ALA A 54 -4.69 1.31 -11.09
N LEU A 55 -4.83 1.92 -12.26
CA LEU A 55 -3.91 1.74 -13.38
C LEU A 55 -2.53 2.39 -13.11
N ASP A 56 -2.49 3.51 -12.39
CA ASP A 56 -1.25 4.11 -11.90
C ASP A 56 -0.61 3.26 -10.78
N GLY A 57 -1.43 2.73 -9.86
CA GLY A 57 -1.03 1.74 -8.87
C GLY A 57 -0.30 2.29 -7.63
N ARG A 58 0.02 3.59 -7.58
CA ARG A 58 0.72 4.18 -6.43
C ARG A 58 -0.19 4.61 -5.30
N LEU A 59 -1.42 5.04 -5.60
CA LEU A 59 -2.41 5.46 -4.61
C LEU A 59 -3.03 4.24 -3.93
N GLN A 60 -3.14 4.25 -2.60
CA GLN A 60 -3.62 3.12 -1.80
C GLN A 60 -4.80 3.52 -0.91
N GLU A 61 -5.63 2.54 -0.55
CA GLU A 61 -6.68 2.73 0.46
C GLU A 61 -6.06 3.05 1.82
N GLY A 62 -6.66 3.99 2.54
CA GLY A 62 -6.14 4.53 3.80
C GLY A 62 -5.14 5.67 3.63
N ASP A 63 -4.68 5.99 2.42
CA ASP A 63 -3.84 7.17 2.19
C ASP A 63 -4.59 8.45 2.55
N LYS A 64 -3.90 9.37 3.23
CA LYS A 64 -4.41 10.71 3.51
C LYS A 64 -4.03 11.63 2.37
N ILE A 65 -5.00 12.26 1.72
CA ILE A 65 -4.73 13.23 0.66
C ILE A 65 -4.54 14.60 1.30
N LEU A 66 -3.36 15.18 1.12
CA LEU A 66 -2.96 16.46 1.69
C LEU A 66 -3.30 17.64 0.78
N SER A 67 -3.15 17.47 -0.54
CA SER A 67 -3.48 18.52 -1.51
C SER A 67 -3.82 17.96 -2.87
N VAL A 68 -4.59 18.73 -3.65
CA VAL A 68 -4.92 18.49 -5.05
C VAL A 68 -4.55 19.71 -5.89
N ASN A 69 -3.70 19.53 -6.91
CA ASN A 69 -3.17 20.62 -7.75
C ASN A 69 -2.56 21.78 -6.94
N GLY A 70 -1.91 21.48 -5.83
CA GLY A 70 -1.33 22.47 -4.91
C GLY A 70 -2.31 23.11 -3.92
N LEU A 71 -3.62 22.84 -4.03
CA LEU A 71 -4.62 23.31 -3.06
C LEU A 71 -4.68 22.36 -1.85
N ASP A 72 -4.44 22.89 -0.65
CA ASP A 72 -4.47 22.13 0.60
C ASP A 72 -5.92 21.68 0.92
N LEU A 73 -6.07 20.42 1.34
CA LEU A 73 -7.35 19.82 1.70
C LEU A 73 -7.64 19.83 3.22
N LYS A 74 -6.76 20.44 4.02
CA LYS A 74 -6.97 20.55 5.47
C LYS A 74 -8.22 21.36 5.80
N ASN A 75 -8.93 20.88 6.81
CA ASN A 75 -10.08 21.57 7.43
C ASN A 75 -11.22 21.90 6.46
N LEU A 76 -11.33 21.18 5.35
CA LEU A 76 -12.46 21.30 4.43
C LEU A 76 -13.64 20.45 4.89
N LEU A 77 -14.85 20.89 4.51
CA LEU A 77 -16.01 19.99 4.54
C LEU A 77 -15.80 18.90 3.50
N HIS A 78 -16.43 17.75 3.71
CA HIS A 78 -16.40 16.64 2.77
C HIS A 78 -16.80 17.09 1.36
N GLN A 79 -17.88 17.87 1.25
CA GLN A 79 -18.41 18.33 -0.04
C GLN A 79 -17.44 19.28 -0.76
N ASP A 80 -16.77 20.18 -0.05
CA ASP A 80 -15.78 21.08 -0.64
C ASP A 80 -14.60 20.29 -1.24
N ALA A 81 -14.13 19.25 -0.54
CA ALA A 81 -13.09 18.37 -1.04
C ALA A 81 -13.55 17.61 -2.31
N VAL A 82 -14.79 17.11 -2.32
CA VAL A 82 -15.39 16.47 -3.50
C VAL A 82 -15.38 17.43 -4.69
N ASP A 83 -15.77 18.68 -4.48
CA ASP A 83 -15.86 19.67 -5.56
C ASP A 83 -14.47 20.06 -6.09
N LEU A 84 -13.44 20.13 -5.24
CA LEU A 84 -12.06 20.28 -5.69
C LEU A 84 -11.62 19.12 -6.60
N PHE A 85 -11.87 17.85 -6.24
CA PHE A 85 -11.52 16.72 -7.11
C PHE A 85 -12.32 16.68 -8.42
N ARG A 86 -13.57 17.11 -8.40
CA ARG A 86 -14.39 17.23 -9.62
C ARG A 86 -13.83 18.29 -10.56
N ASN A 87 -13.42 19.43 -10.01
CA ASN A 87 -12.94 20.59 -10.76
C ASN A 87 -11.44 20.59 -11.05
N ALA A 88 -10.68 19.61 -10.55
CA ALA A 88 -9.22 19.50 -10.73
C ALA A 88 -8.75 19.30 -12.20
N GLY A 89 -9.67 19.24 -13.17
CA GLY A 89 -9.33 19.11 -14.57
C GLY A 89 -8.86 17.69 -14.96
N TYR A 90 -8.17 17.60 -16.09
CA TYR A 90 -7.75 16.33 -16.70
C TYR A 90 -6.46 15.78 -16.08
N ALA A 91 -5.45 16.62 -15.87
CA ALA A 91 -4.22 16.26 -15.18
C ALA A 91 -4.30 16.72 -13.72
N VAL A 92 -4.11 15.79 -12.79
CA VAL A 92 -4.28 16.03 -11.35
C VAL A 92 -3.03 15.62 -10.59
N SER A 93 -2.38 16.56 -9.90
CA SER A 93 -1.31 16.28 -8.94
C SER A 93 -1.90 16.12 -7.55
N LEU A 94 -1.67 14.96 -6.93
CA LEU A 94 -2.04 14.65 -5.56
C LEU A 94 -0.79 14.62 -4.71
N ARG A 95 -0.83 15.26 -3.54
CA ARG A 95 0.14 14.98 -2.48
C ARG A 95 -0.53 14.13 -1.42
N VAL A 96 0.03 12.97 -1.13
CA VAL A 96 -0.55 12.01 -0.20
C VAL A 96 0.42 11.71 0.94
N GLN A 97 -0.13 11.30 2.07
CA GLN A 97 0.60 10.86 3.24
C GLN A 97 0.18 9.43 3.60
N ARG A 98 1.17 8.55 3.75
CA ARG A 98 0.98 7.14 4.10
C ARG A 98 1.65 6.82 5.43
N ARG A 99 0.97 6.03 6.26
CA ARG A 99 1.51 5.50 7.52
C ARG A 99 1.97 4.06 7.28
N LEU A 100 3.28 3.87 7.13
CA LEU A 100 3.88 2.55 7.03
C LEU A 100 4.24 2.06 8.43
N GLN A 101 3.72 0.90 8.83
CA GLN A 101 4.18 0.27 10.06
C GLN A 101 5.65 -0.13 9.89
N VAL A 102 6.50 0.38 10.78
CA VAL A 102 7.86 -0.11 10.90
C VAL A 102 7.79 -1.36 11.75
N GLN A 103 7.94 -2.52 11.12
CA GLN A 103 8.18 -3.76 11.86
C GLN A 103 9.50 -3.62 12.60
N ASN A 104 9.45 -3.18 13.86
CA ASN A 104 10.60 -3.16 14.76
C ASN A 104 10.59 -4.44 15.59
N GLY A 105 11.24 -5.48 15.08
CA GLY A 105 11.49 -6.74 15.78
C GLY A 105 11.93 -7.84 14.81
N PRO A 106 12.80 -8.78 15.22
CA PRO A 106 13.15 -9.92 14.37
C PRO A 106 11.88 -10.72 14.09
N VAL A 107 11.76 -11.26 12.87
CA VAL A 107 10.63 -12.11 12.45
C VAL A 107 10.51 -13.30 13.41
N GLY A 108 9.69 -13.12 14.44
CA GLY A 108 9.35 -14.13 15.42
C GLY A 108 8.16 -14.93 14.92
N HIS A 109 8.43 -16.04 14.24
CA HIS A 109 7.46 -17.11 14.15
C HIS A 109 7.22 -17.68 15.56
N ARG A 110 5.96 -17.69 16.02
CA ARG A 110 5.33 -18.68 16.95
C ARG A 110 4.02 -18.10 17.52
N GLY A 111 2.95 -18.85 17.75
CA GLY A 111 2.71 -20.29 17.64
C GLY A 111 1.21 -20.53 17.44
N GLU A 112 0.82 -21.53 16.66
CA GLU A 112 0.66 -22.93 17.07
C GLU A 112 -0.73 -23.20 17.66
N GLY A 113 -1.62 -23.52 16.73
CA GLY A 113 -2.79 -24.36 16.90
C GLY A 113 -3.05 -25.09 15.59
N GLU A 114 -2.05 -25.79 15.04
CA GLU A 114 -2.29 -26.70 13.91
C GLU A 114 -1.37 -27.94 13.98
N PRO A 115 -1.93 -29.16 14.06
CA PRO A 115 -1.16 -30.39 14.02
C PRO A 115 -0.87 -30.80 12.56
N SER A 116 0.35 -31.30 12.35
CA SER A 116 0.84 -32.00 11.15
C SER A 116 0.99 -31.22 9.83
N GLY A 117 2.24 -30.87 9.51
CA GLY A 117 2.78 -31.02 8.14
C GLY A 117 3.04 -29.76 7.31
N ILE A 118 4.32 -29.36 7.26
CA ILE A 118 5.02 -28.54 6.24
C ILE A 118 4.93 -26.99 6.40
N PRO A 119 6.08 -26.26 6.46
CA PRO A 119 6.10 -24.79 6.55
C PRO A 119 5.78 -24.06 5.21
N ILE A 120 4.95 -23.01 5.29
CA ILE A 120 4.38 -22.22 4.16
C ILE A 120 5.44 -21.40 3.38
N ALA A 121 6.66 -21.22 3.91
CA ALA A 121 7.75 -20.56 3.18
C ALA A 121 8.17 -21.31 1.89
N MET A 122 7.68 -22.53 1.67
CA MET A 122 7.99 -23.37 0.51
C MET A 122 7.13 -23.15 -0.74
N VAL A 123 6.06 -22.34 -0.72
CA VAL A 123 5.06 -22.37 -1.82
C VAL A 123 5.15 -21.20 -2.82
N LEU A 124 5.94 -20.14 -2.59
CA LEU A 124 5.97 -18.95 -3.47
C LEU A 124 7.37 -18.43 -3.83
N MET A 125 8.27 -19.34 -4.23
CA MET A 125 9.39 -18.99 -5.11
C MET A 125 9.10 -19.58 -6.49
N PRO A 126 9.12 -18.80 -7.60
CA PRO A 126 9.09 -19.40 -8.93
C PRO A 126 10.27 -20.40 -9.04
N VAL A 127 9.98 -21.56 -9.61
CA VAL A 127 10.74 -22.82 -9.70
C VAL A 127 12.13 -22.71 -10.39
N PHE A 128 12.73 -21.52 -10.49
CA PHE A 128 13.99 -21.28 -11.18
C PHE A 128 15.26 -21.60 -10.36
N ALA A 129 15.15 -21.95 -9.08
CA ALA A 129 16.33 -22.20 -8.21
C ALA A 129 16.65 -23.68 -7.92
N LEU A 130 15.81 -24.64 -8.37
CA LEU A 130 16.05 -26.07 -8.11
C LEU A 130 17.11 -26.71 -9.01
N THR A 131 17.57 -26.05 -10.07
CA THR A 131 18.61 -26.58 -10.95
C THR A 131 20.01 -26.41 -10.38
N VAL A 132 20.27 -25.35 -9.60
CA VAL A 132 21.64 -25.02 -9.17
C VAL A 132 22.12 -25.90 -7.99
N VAL A 133 21.21 -26.27 -7.08
CA VAL A 133 21.54 -27.13 -5.92
C VAL A 133 21.79 -28.58 -6.34
N ALA A 134 21.02 -29.11 -7.30
CA ALA A 134 21.19 -30.47 -7.80
C ALA A 134 22.49 -30.66 -8.59
N VAL A 135 22.93 -29.64 -9.35
CA VAL A 135 24.21 -29.69 -10.07
C VAL A 135 25.39 -29.70 -9.09
N TRP A 136 25.33 -28.94 -8.00
CA TRP A 136 26.42 -28.89 -7.02
C TRP A 136 26.55 -30.18 -6.20
N THR A 137 25.43 -30.80 -5.81
CA THR A 137 25.44 -32.11 -5.13
C THR A 137 25.90 -33.23 -6.07
N PHE A 138 25.49 -33.21 -7.34
CA PHE A 138 25.89 -34.21 -8.33
C PHE A 138 27.38 -34.09 -8.74
N VAL A 139 27.89 -32.87 -8.91
CA VAL A 139 29.32 -32.61 -9.17
C VAL A 139 30.18 -33.08 -7.98
N ARG A 140 29.71 -32.86 -6.76
CA ARG A 140 30.42 -33.29 -5.54
C ARG A 140 30.38 -34.81 -5.34
N TYR A 141 29.26 -35.45 -5.67
CA TYR A 141 29.12 -36.92 -5.64
C TYR A 141 30.06 -37.61 -6.63
N ARG A 142 30.28 -37.03 -7.82
CA ARG A 142 31.14 -37.62 -8.84
C ARG A 142 32.66 -37.54 -8.56
N GLN A 143 33.09 -36.74 -7.56
CA GLN A 143 34.49 -36.66 -7.16
C GLN A 143 34.86 -37.64 -6.02
N GLN A 144 33.90 -38.30 -5.39
CA GLN A 144 34.14 -39.29 -4.33
C GLN A 144 34.25 -40.74 -4.84
N LEU A 145 34.10 -40.99 -6.14
CA LEU A 145 34.17 -42.33 -6.76
C LEU A 145 35.45 -42.54 -7.59
N ARG A 146 36.56 -41.91 -7.20
CA ARG A 146 37.90 -42.20 -7.74
C ARG A 146 38.92 -42.33 -6.64
#